data_AF-A0A1R2CYD8-F1
#
_entry.id   AF-A0A1R2CYD8-F1
#
_cell.length_a   1.000
_cell.length_b   1.000
_cell.length_c   1.000
_cell.angle_alpha   90.00
_cell.angle_beta   90.00
_cell.angle_gamma   90.00
#
_symmetry.space_group_name_H-M   'P 1'
#
loop_
_entity.id
_entity.type
_entity.pdbx_description
1 polymer ?
#
loop_
_entity_poly.entity_id
_entity_poly.type
_entity_poly.pdbx_seq_one_letter_code
_entity_poly.pdbx_strand_id
1 'polypeptide(L)'
;MKSQGSVASSKKSGGSYKKVSDRSEVDEALFGAKASGSTQAGRITDEQIRKVKNMVHQGTTPETAAVIPLTEIQRMKAAAVLKTKEELLSEHKVLEEQKEQQRAAAKARKERMMQLENERQKAAPLTESEKEQKERDKFFKERAKQMLDQEFDDVKTMNQMVLYAKVVTVRDEQLKEKKDITSEKKKIEDQLDLMMEVERLKVIKYHDEREHKWKEDRLQGASVLKDQIKERELIRMKEQEILEKERQQMLKQIQLLQEEEMRSAKEKMEMQEKLMAEVEEVNRRAILIKEDKKRQEREEDEKIMNYNIEKAKREQEVIEEQERIRAEKEREVQRLRERQERAKDRQSELDALRAKRAQEAQERVEREKEKKEAEKIAKINKELEEARNQQAREKEIRLIIQAKQERDEFERIIMAQKEAAEAERKQEEAKAEIRKQHANQLKTQILMNSEKKSLVERENLEEGRKLRNEIESERKKLETIRIEKLDGLKVDGIPDKYQADLARKKVSV
;
A
#
# COMPACT_ATOMS: atom_id res chain seq x y z
N MET A 1 -4.27 17.72 -13.09
CA MET A 1 -3.19 18.49 -13.75
C MET A 1 -1.99 17.59 -13.89
N LYS A 2 -1.70 17.11 -15.11
CA LYS A 2 -0.50 16.35 -15.43
C LYS A 2 0.56 17.34 -15.90
N SER A 3 1.66 17.49 -15.18
CA SER A 3 2.82 18.29 -15.60
C SER A 3 3.90 17.35 -16.14
N GLN A 4 4.11 17.37 -17.45
CA GLN A 4 5.32 16.86 -18.10
C GLN A 4 6.28 18.03 -18.34
N GLY A 5 7.47 17.99 -17.74
CA GLY A 5 8.64 18.80 -18.15
C GLY A 5 9.53 17.91 -19.04
N SER A 6 9.74 18.27 -20.31
CA SER A 6 10.85 19.10 -20.83
C SER A 6 12.24 18.47 -20.64
N VAL A 7 12.71 17.74 -21.66
CA VAL A 7 14.11 17.34 -21.82
C VAL A 7 14.68 18.09 -23.03
N ALA A 8 15.70 18.91 -22.78
CA ALA A 8 16.45 19.63 -23.80
C ALA A 8 17.90 19.13 -23.87
N SER A 9 18.35 18.89 -25.11
CA SER A 9 19.66 19.23 -25.66
C SER A 9 20.95 18.64 -25.02
N SER A 10 21.64 17.77 -25.77
CA SER A 10 23.07 18.03 -26.07
C SER A 10 23.48 17.39 -27.41
N LYS A 11 24.02 18.23 -28.31
CA LYS A 11 24.64 17.84 -29.59
C LYS A 11 26.07 17.35 -29.32
N LYS A 12 26.47 16.21 -29.88
CA LYS A 12 27.89 15.83 -30.05
C LYS A 12 28.18 15.67 -31.54
N SER A 13 29.03 16.55 -32.06
CA SER A 13 29.59 16.49 -33.42
C SER A 13 30.77 15.51 -33.45
N GLY A 14 30.68 14.47 -34.29
CA GLY A 14 31.79 13.59 -34.62
C GLY A 14 32.70 14.24 -35.66
N GLY A 15 33.98 14.41 -35.32
CA GLY A 15 35.02 14.84 -36.26
C GLY A 15 35.51 13.66 -37.09
N SER A 16 35.36 13.77 -38.41
CA SER A 16 35.87 12.82 -39.41
C SER A 16 37.32 13.18 -39.75
N TYR A 17 38.25 12.24 -39.54
CA TYR A 17 39.65 12.35 -39.97
C TYR A 17 39.76 12.13 -41.48
N LYS A 18 40.32 13.11 -42.21
CA LYS A 18 40.70 13.00 -43.61
C LYS A 18 42.20 12.68 -43.70
N LYS A 19 42.54 11.53 -44.30
CA LYS A 19 43.91 11.15 -44.71
C LYS A 19 44.47 12.18 -45.70
N VAL A 20 45.72 12.59 -45.50
CA VAL A 20 46.55 13.27 -46.51
C VAL A 20 47.69 12.31 -46.87
N SER A 21 47.94 12.19 -48.16
CA SER A 21 48.84 11.26 -48.83
C SER A 21 50.32 11.61 -48.67
N ASP A 22 51.16 10.57 -48.65
CA ASP A 22 52.59 10.61 -48.96
C ASP A 22 52.80 10.82 -50.46
N ARG A 23 53.54 11.89 -50.82
CA ARG A 23 54.60 11.88 -51.85
C ARG A 23 55.20 13.27 -52.00
N SER A 24 56.47 13.36 -51.64
CA SER A 24 57.38 14.49 -51.82
C SER A 24 58.10 14.35 -53.17
N GLU A 25 57.76 15.20 -54.14
CA GLU A 25 58.63 15.51 -55.27
C GLU A 25 58.58 17.03 -55.46
N VAL A 26 59.66 17.71 -55.08
CA VAL A 26 59.86 19.15 -55.27
C VAL A 26 60.79 19.33 -56.46
N ASP A 27 60.31 20.11 -57.42
CA ASP A 27 60.89 20.43 -58.71
C ASP A 27 61.97 21.54 -58.54
N GLU A 28 63.24 21.20 -58.74
CA GLU A 28 64.41 22.11 -58.64
C GLU A 28 64.68 22.89 -59.95
N ALA A 29 63.66 23.54 -60.53
CA ALA A 29 63.87 24.26 -61.80
C ALA A 29 63.10 25.59 -61.97
N LEU A 30 62.75 26.30 -60.88
CA LEU A 30 61.92 27.51 -61.00
C LEU A 30 62.59 28.86 -60.68
N PHE A 31 63.85 28.94 -60.22
CA PHE A 31 64.50 30.24 -60.04
C PHE A 31 66.02 30.19 -60.28
N GLY A 32 66.47 30.63 -61.47
CA GLY A 32 67.89 30.76 -61.76
C GLY A 32 68.25 31.19 -63.19
N ALA A 33 67.67 32.28 -63.70
CA ALA A 33 68.08 32.86 -64.99
C ALA A 33 69.44 33.59 -64.86
N LYS A 34 70.46 33.08 -65.56
CA LYS A 34 71.69 33.83 -65.90
C LYS A 34 71.55 34.37 -67.33
N ALA A 35 71.53 35.69 -67.47
CA ALA A 35 71.77 36.36 -68.76
C ALA A 35 72.75 37.51 -68.54
N SER A 36 74.00 37.27 -68.90
CA SER A 36 75.07 38.26 -69.00
C SER A 36 75.01 38.92 -70.38
N GLY A 37 74.51 40.16 -70.46
CA GLY A 37 74.71 41.02 -71.61
C GLY A 37 76.03 41.78 -71.48
N SER A 38 77.10 41.26 -72.09
CA SER A 38 78.39 41.96 -72.20
C SER A 38 78.47 42.73 -73.52
N THR A 39 78.84 43.99 -73.42
CA THR A 39 79.22 44.91 -74.48
C THR A 39 80.32 44.35 -75.40
N GLN A 40 80.08 44.42 -76.70
CA GLN A 40 80.96 43.91 -77.75
C GLN A 40 82.01 44.98 -78.12
N ALA A 41 83.26 44.79 -77.66
CA ALA A 41 84.43 45.53 -78.15
C ALA A 41 85.16 44.66 -79.19
N GLY A 42 85.48 45.25 -80.35
CA GLY A 42 85.90 44.56 -81.56
C GLY A 42 87.17 43.72 -81.43
N ARG A 43 87.11 42.50 -81.97
CA ARG A 43 88.27 41.66 -82.26
C ARG A 43 88.56 41.71 -83.76
N ILE A 44 89.78 42.09 -84.11
CA ILE A 44 90.34 41.98 -85.46
C ILE A 44 90.36 40.50 -85.85
N THR A 45 89.85 40.17 -87.04
CA THR A 45 89.69 38.81 -87.57
C THR A 45 90.90 38.36 -88.38
N ASP A 46 91.17 37.05 -88.37
CA ASP A 46 92.29 36.38 -89.06
C ASP A 46 92.38 36.63 -90.58
N GLU A 47 91.34 37.17 -91.20
CA GLU A 47 91.34 37.60 -92.61
C GLU A 47 92.20 38.83 -92.88
N GLN A 48 92.31 39.77 -91.94
CA GLN A 48 93.14 40.96 -92.11
C GLN A 48 94.64 40.62 -92.03
N ILE A 49 94.99 39.56 -91.29
CA ILE A 49 96.36 39.03 -91.18
C ILE A 49 96.78 38.30 -92.48
N ARG A 50 95.85 37.65 -93.18
CA ARG A 50 96.12 36.96 -94.46
C ARG A 50 96.38 37.91 -95.63
N LYS A 51 95.72 39.07 -95.68
CA LYS A 51 95.96 40.10 -96.71
C LYS A 51 97.38 40.70 -96.64
N VAL A 52 97.89 40.95 -95.43
CA VAL A 52 99.25 41.48 -95.24
C VAL A 52 100.31 40.44 -95.61
N LYS A 53 100.05 39.14 -95.37
CA LYS A 53 100.98 38.04 -95.68
C LYS A 53 101.12 37.76 -97.18
N ASN A 54 100.07 38.00 -97.97
CA ASN A 54 100.08 37.83 -99.43
C ASN A 54 100.77 38.98 -100.17
N MET A 55 100.80 40.19 -99.60
CA MET A 55 101.55 41.32 -100.17
C MET A 55 103.07 41.16 -100.00
N VAL A 56 103.53 40.37 -99.02
CA VAL A 56 104.96 40.07 -98.79
C VAL A 56 105.47 38.94 -99.71
N HIS A 57 104.60 38.14 -100.34
CA HIS A 57 104.97 37.04 -101.24
C HIS A 57 105.18 37.45 -102.71
N GLN A 58 104.98 38.73 -103.07
CA GLN A 58 105.08 39.23 -104.46
C GLN A 58 106.33 40.10 -104.75
N GLY A 59 107.37 40.00 -103.92
CA GLY A 59 108.76 40.18 -104.33
C GLY A 59 109.10 41.36 -105.25
N THR A 60 108.62 42.57 -104.95
CA THR A 60 109.08 43.82 -105.59
C THR A 60 109.34 44.87 -104.52
N THR A 61 110.62 44.99 -104.15
CA THR A 61 111.17 46.10 -103.37
C THR A 61 111.23 47.35 -104.24
N PRO A 62 111.10 48.54 -103.63
CA PRO A 62 112.16 49.50 -103.85
C PRO A 62 112.73 50.03 -102.53
N GLU A 63 114.03 50.18 -102.56
CA GLU A 63 114.87 50.89 -101.59
C GLU A 63 114.29 52.27 -101.28
N THR A 64 114.00 52.52 -100.01
CA THR A 64 114.07 53.83 -99.34
C THR A 64 113.84 53.60 -97.84
N ALA A 65 114.66 54.23 -97.01
CA ALA A 65 114.82 53.95 -95.59
C ALA A 65 113.52 53.81 -94.79
N ALA A 66 113.35 52.70 -94.06
CA ALA A 66 112.29 52.53 -93.08
C ALA A 66 112.54 53.49 -91.89
N VAL A 67 111.80 54.60 -91.87
CA VAL A 67 111.80 55.55 -90.75
C VAL A 67 110.95 54.94 -89.63
N ILE A 68 111.60 54.41 -88.60
CA ILE A 68 110.92 53.90 -87.41
C ILE A 68 110.49 55.12 -86.55
N PRO A 69 109.19 55.28 -86.21
CA PRO A 69 108.73 56.37 -85.36
C PRO A 69 109.33 56.25 -83.95
N LEU A 70 109.60 57.39 -83.29
CA LEU A 70 110.28 57.44 -82.00
C LEU A 70 109.56 56.60 -80.92
N THR A 71 108.23 56.51 -81.00
CA THR A 71 107.37 55.69 -80.13
C THR A 71 107.62 54.20 -80.30
N GLU A 72 107.90 53.75 -81.52
CA GLU A 72 108.18 52.35 -81.84
C GLU A 72 109.64 51.98 -81.52
N ILE A 73 110.58 52.92 -81.71
CA ILE A 73 111.95 52.80 -81.16
C ILE A 73 111.93 52.72 -79.63
N GLN A 74 111.13 53.55 -78.95
CA GLN A 74 111.02 53.53 -77.49
C GLN A 74 110.33 52.26 -76.99
N ARG A 75 109.30 51.76 -77.69
CA ARG A 75 108.66 50.47 -77.39
C ARG A 75 109.62 49.30 -77.61
N MET A 76 110.42 49.31 -78.67
CA MET A 76 111.46 48.29 -78.90
C MET A 76 112.58 48.39 -77.86
N LYS A 77 112.99 49.60 -77.45
CA LYS A 77 113.94 49.80 -76.34
C LYS A 77 113.39 49.32 -75.00
N ALA A 78 112.11 49.57 -74.70
CA ALA A 78 111.48 49.11 -73.46
C ALA A 78 111.22 47.60 -73.44
N ALA A 79 110.95 46.98 -74.59
CA ALA A 79 110.78 45.53 -74.73
C ALA A 79 112.13 44.75 -74.78
N ALA A 80 113.21 45.41 -75.17
CA ALA A 80 114.55 44.81 -75.24
C ALA A 80 115.32 44.84 -73.89
N VAL A 81 114.79 45.52 -72.86
CA VAL A 81 115.32 45.43 -71.50
C VAL A 81 114.87 44.09 -70.91
N LEU A 82 115.83 43.19 -70.70
CA LEU A 82 115.65 41.94 -69.95
C LEU A 82 115.33 42.28 -68.49
N LYS A 83 114.06 42.50 -68.19
CA LYS A 83 113.59 42.64 -66.81
C LYS A 83 113.82 41.34 -66.04
N THR A 84 114.34 41.46 -64.83
CA THR A 84 114.54 40.30 -63.96
C THR A 84 113.19 39.74 -63.49
N LYS A 85 113.15 38.45 -63.09
CA LYS A 85 111.92 37.84 -62.54
C LYS A 85 111.34 38.62 -61.36
N GLU A 86 112.19 39.27 -60.57
CA GLU A 86 111.79 40.05 -59.40
C GLU A 86 111.07 41.35 -59.79
N GLU A 87 111.54 42.04 -60.83
CA GLU A 87 110.90 43.26 -61.32
C GLU A 87 109.51 42.99 -61.92
N LEU A 88 109.34 41.87 -62.65
CA LEU A 88 108.02 41.45 -63.16
C LEU A 88 107.04 41.10 -62.04
N LEU A 89 107.52 40.46 -60.98
CA LEU A 89 106.70 40.16 -59.80
C LEU A 89 106.33 41.44 -59.05
N SER A 90 107.24 42.42 -58.98
CA SER A 90 106.95 43.72 -58.35
C SER A 90 105.92 44.52 -59.13
N GLU A 91 106.00 44.57 -60.46
CA GLU A 91 105.00 45.22 -61.31
C GLU A 91 103.64 44.51 -61.23
N HIS A 92 103.62 43.17 -61.19
CA HIS A 92 102.38 42.41 -61.01
C HIS A 92 101.74 42.66 -59.64
N LYS A 93 102.53 42.69 -58.56
CA LYS A 93 102.05 43.03 -57.22
C LYS A 93 101.46 44.44 -57.17
N VAL A 94 102.13 45.43 -57.77
CA VAL A 94 101.61 46.81 -57.83
C VAL A 94 100.31 46.88 -58.63
N LEU A 95 100.20 46.14 -59.74
CA LEU A 95 98.96 46.04 -60.52
C LEU A 95 97.83 45.32 -59.77
N GLU A 96 98.14 44.28 -59.00
CA GLU A 96 97.19 43.59 -58.14
C GLU A 96 96.73 44.48 -56.99
N GLU A 97 97.64 45.21 -56.35
CA GLU A 97 97.32 46.19 -55.30
C GLU A 97 96.42 47.30 -55.84
N GLN A 98 96.69 47.83 -57.03
CA GLN A 98 95.82 48.83 -57.66
C GLN A 98 94.44 48.25 -58.01
N LYS A 99 94.37 47.02 -58.54
CA LYS A 99 93.08 46.34 -58.78
C LYS A 99 92.34 46.00 -57.50
N GLU A 100 93.06 45.67 -56.44
CA GLU A 100 92.50 45.38 -55.13
C GLU A 100 91.97 46.66 -54.47
N GLN A 101 92.67 47.78 -54.57
CA GLN A 101 92.17 49.08 -54.12
C GLN A 101 90.89 49.48 -54.89
N GLN A 102 90.84 49.25 -56.20
CA GLN A 102 89.63 49.47 -57.00
C GLN A 102 88.48 48.52 -56.60
N ARG A 103 88.78 47.28 -56.21
CA ARG A 103 87.79 46.28 -55.76
C ARG A 103 87.42 46.40 -54.28
N ALA A 104 88.25 47.02 -53.45
CA ALA A 104 88.05 47.13 -52.00
C ALA A 104 86.76 47.89 -51.69
N ALA A 105 86.48 48.97 -52.42
CA ALA A 105 85.24 49.72 -52.30
C ALA A 105 83.99 48.88 -52.65
N ALA A 106 84.11 47.92 -53.57
CA ALA A 106 83.02 47.00 -53.93
C ALA A 106 82.89 45.84 -52.93
N LYS A 107 84.01 45.27 -52.45
CA LYS A 107 84.04 44.24 -51.40
C LYS A 107 83.42 44.77 -50.10
N ALA A 108 83.78 45.97 -49.64
CA ALA A 108 83.23 46.59 -48.44
C ALA A 108 81.72 46.84 -48.53
N ARG A 109 81.20 47.21 -49.72
CA ARG A 109 79.76 47.32 -49.96
C ARG A 109 79.07 45.95 -49.91
N LYS A 110 79.67 44.93 -50.50
CA LYS A 110 79.14 43.55 -50.46
C LYS A 110 79.12 43.00 -49.04
N GLU A 111 80.16 43.24 -48.25
CA GLU A 111 80.22 42.84 -46.83
C GLU A 111 79.19 43.58 -45.98
N ARG A 112 79.01 44.89 -46.16
CA ARG A 112 77.91 45.62 -45.50
C ARG A 112 76.53 45.09 -45.89
N MET A 113 76.33 44.75 -47.16
CA MET A 113 75.07 44.16 -47.61
C MET A 113 74.85 42.77 -46.99
N MET A 114 75.88 41.93 -46.87
CA MET A 114 75.78 40.64 -46.18
C MET A 114 75.52 40.80 -44.67
N GLN A 115 76.11 41.80 -44.02
CA GLN A 115 75.82 42.10 -42.61
C GLN A 115 74.37 42.54 -42.42
N LEU A 116 73.88 43.47 -43.25
CA LEU A 116 72.48 43.90 -43.23
C LEU A 116 71.50 42.77 -43.56
N GLU A 117 71.88 41.84 -44.45
CA GLU A 117 71.06 40.68 -44.79
C GLU A 117 71.01 39.65 -43.64
N ASN A 118 72.12 39.41 -42.96
CA ASN A 118 72.15 38.60 -41.74
C ASN A 118 71.34 39.22 -40.58
N GLU A 119 71.40 40.55 -40.43
CA GLU A 119 70.58 41.27 -39.46
C GLU A 119 69.09 41.19 -39.81
N ARG A 120 68.74 41.32 -41.10
CA ARG A 120 67.37 41.16 -41.59
C ARG A 120 66.84 39.74 -41.39
N GLN A 121 67.67 38.71 -41.58
CA GLN A 121 67.29 37.32 -41.32
C GLN A 121 67.05 37.06 -39.82
N LYS A 122 67.87 37.62 -38.93
CA LYS A 122 67.66 37.52 -37.47
C LYS A 122 66.45 38.33 -36.97
N ALA A 123 66.17 39.46 -37.63
CA ALA A 123 65.03 40.32 -37.32
C ALA A 123 63.73 39.90 -38.05
N ALA A 124 63.77 38.82 -38.85
CA ALA A 124 62.58 38.30 -39.51
C ALA A 124 61.55 37.87 -38.45
N PRO A 125 60.30 38.35 -38.52
CA PRO A 125 59.28 37.99 -37.55
C PRO A 125 58.97 36.50 -37.65
N LEU A 126 58.93 35.82 -36.50
CA LEU A 126 58.62 34.39 -36.44
C LEU A 126 57.27 34.09 -37.08
N THR A 127 57.24 32.97 -37.79
CA THR A 127 56.06 32.43 -38.47
C THR A 127 54.97 32.08 -37.45
N GLU A 128 53.69 32.14 -37.82
CA GLU A 128 52.57 31.89 -36.91
C GLU A 128 52.65 30.49 -36.26
N SER A 129 53.03 29.46 -37.03
CA SER A 129 53.28 28.11 -36.53
C SER A 129 54.45 28.03 -35.52
N GLU A 130 55.49 28.85 -35.68
CA GLU A 130 56.64 28.89 -34.76
C GLU A 130 56.28 29.62 -33.46
N LYS A 131 55.40 30.63 -33.53
CA LYS A 131 54.86 31.28 -32.33
C LYS A 131 54.00 30.31 -31.53
N GLU A 132 53.12 29.56 -32.20
CA GLU A 132 52.28 28.56 -31.54
C GLU A 132 53.12 27.43 -30.91
N GLN A 133 54.15 26.95 -31.61
CA GLN A 133 55.10 25.98 -31.04
C GLN A 133 55.82 26.55 -29.82
N LYS A 134 56.28 27.80 -29.88
CA LYS A 134 56.97 28.45 -28.75
C LYS A 134 56.04 28.66 -27.54
N GLU A 135 54.76 28.93 -27.77
CA GLU A 135 53.75 29.01 -26.70
C GLU A 135 53.43 27.64 -26.11
N ARG A 136 53.29 26.60 -26.93
CA ARG A 136 53.15 25.22 -26.46
C ARG A 136 54.37 24.79 -25.64
N ASP A 137 55.57 25.06 -26.14
CA ASP A 137 56.81 24.75 -25.43
C ASP A 137 56.93 25.51 -24.11
N LYS A 138 56.50 26.78 -24.07
CA LYS A 138 56.42 27.55 -22.83
C LYS A 138 55.43 26.92 -21.85
N PHE A 139 54.22 26.56 -22.30
CA PHE A 139 53.23 25.89 -21.48
C PHE A 139 53.77 24.57 -20.91
N PHE A 140 54.43 23.75 -21.74
CA PHE A 140 55.04 22.50 -21.29
C PHE A 140 56.20 22.73 -20.33
N LYS A 141 57.04 23.74 -20.57
CA LYS A 141 58.14 24.12 -19.65
C LYS A 141 57.60 24.64 -18.31
N GLU A 142 56.56 25.47 -18.32
CA GLU A 142 55.91 25.96 -17.11
C GLU A 142 55.24 24.81 -16.34
N ARG A 143 54.56 23.90 -17.03
CA ARG A 143 53.96 22.72 -16.40
C ARG A 143 55.01 21.77 -15.84
N ALA A 144 56.10 21.54 -16.57
CA ALA A 144 57.23 20.75 -16.07
C ALA A 144 57.86 21.40 -14.84
N LYS A 145 58.02 22.73 -14.84
CA LYS A 145 58.50 23.49 -13.69
C LYS A 145 57.54 23.37 -12.50
N GLN A 146 56.23 23.49 -12.71
CA GLN A 146 55.22 23.30 -11.66
C GLN A 146 55.25 21.88 -11.08
N MET A 147 55.50 20.85 -11.90
CA MET A 147 55.64 19.48 -11.42
C MET A 147 56.89 19.30 -10.57
N LEU A 148 58.03 19.87 -10.99
CA LEU A 148 59.25 19.91 -10.18
C LEU A 148 59.04 20.67 -8.86
N ASP A 149 58.34 21.81 -8.91
CA ASP A 149 58.01 22.59 -7.73
C ASP A 149 57.09 21.81 -6.76
N GLN A 150 56.24 20.91 -7.25
CA GLN A 150 55.42 20.02 -6.41
C GLN A 150 56.21 18.87 -5.77
N GLU A 151 57.40 18.55 -6.26
CA GLU A 151 58.25 17.51 -5.68
C GLU A 151 58.98 17.97 -4.41
N PHE A 152 59.08 19.28 -4.17
CA PHE A 152 59.63 19.81 -2.92
C PHE A 152 58.81 19.34 -1.71
N ASP A 153 59.50 18.90 -0.66
CA ASP A 153 58.83 18.30 0.51
C ASP A 153 57.94 19.28 1.26
N ASP A 154 58.32 20.57 1.36
CA ASP A 154 57.46 21.60 1.93
C ASP A 154 56.16 21.77 1.14
N VAL A 155 56.21 21.69 -0.19
CA VAL A 155 55.00 21.79 -1.03
C VAL A 155 54.11 20.55 -0.85
N LYS A 156 54.69 19.37 -0.63
CA LYS A 156 53.92 18.16 -0.28
C LYS A 156 53.24 18.30 1.09
N THR A 157 53.93 18.85 2.10
CA THR A 157 53.32 19.08 3.42
C THR A 157 52.21 20.13 3.34
N MET A 158 52.39 21.20 2.57
CA MET A 158 51.32 22.18 2.30
C MET A 158 50.13 21.53 1.59
N ASN A 159 50.37 20.68 0.59
CA ASN A 159 49.32 19.92 -0.09
C ASN A 159 48.57 18.98 0.86
N GLN A 160 49.26 18.37 1.83
CA GLN A 160 48.64 17.57 2.89
C GLN A 160 47.74 18.42 3.79
N MET A 161 48.16 19.63 4.17
CA MET A 161 47.35 20.56 4.95
C MET A 161 46.11 21.03 4.17
N VAL A 162 46.25 21.34 2.88
CA VAL A 162 45.14 21.69 2.00
C VAL A 162 44.15 20.54 1.86
N LEU A 163 44.64 19.31 1.70
CA LEU A 163 43.79 18.12 1.63
C LEU A 163 43.04 17.92 2.95
N TYR A 164 43.72 18.03 4.08
CA TYR A 164 43.10 17.95 5.40
C TYR A 164 42.00 19.01 5.56
N ALA A 165 42.27 20.27 5.20
CA ALA A 165 41.29 21.34 5.26
C ALA A 165 40.04 21.01 4.43
N LYS A 166 40.21 20.52 3.19
CA LYS A 166 39.09 20.09 2.33
C LYS A 166 38.28 18.94 2.93
N VAL A 167 38.97 17.96 3.53
CA VAL A 167 38.30 16.81 4.17
C VAL A 167 37.53 17.25 5.42
N VAL A 168 38.10 18.15 6.23
CA VAL A 168 37.44 18.68 7.42
C VAL A 168 36.23 19.51 7.05
N THR A 169 36.30 20.36 6.01
CA THR A 169 35.13 21.14 5.58
C THR A 169 33.97 20.24 5.13
N VAL A 170 34.28 19.19 4.36
CA VAL A 170 33.26 18.20 3.94
C VAL A 170 32.71 17.43 5.15
N ARG A 171 33.56 17.07 6.11
CA ARG A 171 33.12 16.41 7.36
C ARG A 171 32.18 17.30 8.16
N ASP A 172 32.47 18.60 8.28
CA ASP A 172 31.63 19.54 9.02
C ASP A 172 30.27 19.73 8.36
N GLU A 173 30.23 19.76 7.02
CA GLU A 173 28.97 19.74 6.26
C GLU A 173 28.19 18.45 6.49
N GLN A 174 28.85 17.28 6.42
CA GLN A 174 28.22 15.98 6.71
C GLN A 174 27.69 15.90 8.14
N LEU A 175 28.38 16.49 9.12
CA LEU A 175 27.91 16.56 10.50
C LEU A 175 26.67 17.44 10.65
N LYS A 176 26.59 18.56 9.93
CA LYS A 176 25.37 19.39 9.88
C LYS A 176 24.21 18.64 9.23
N GLU A 177 24.44 18.04 8.06
CA GLU A 177 23.45 17.23 7.36
C GLU A 177 22.93 16.09 8.25
N LYS A 178 23.82 15.38 8.93
CA LYS A 178 23.43 14.33 9.87
C LYS A 178 22.56 14.86 11.01
N LYS A 179 22.89 16.04 11.57
CA LYS A 179 22.06 16.67 12.61
C LYS A 179 20.67 17.03 12.08
N ASP A 180 20.60 17.61 10.89
CA ASP A 180 19.34 17.98 10.25
C ASP A 180 18.46 16.74 10.02
N ILE A 181 19.03 15.68 9.44
CA ILE A 181 18.36 14.38 9.25
C ILE A 181 17.85 13.82 10.59
N THR A 182 18.66 13.86 11.66
CA THR A 182 18.21 13.38 12.98
C THR A 182 17.08 14.22 13.55
N SER A 183 17.10 15.54 13.32
CA SER A 183 16.03 16.44 13.76
C SER A 183 14.72 16.22 13.00
N GLU A 184 14.79 15.95 11.70
CA GLU A 184 13.64 15.62 10.87
C GLU A 184 13.05 14.27 11.25
N LYS A 185 13.88 13.25 11.45
CA LYS A 185 13.44 11.94 11.96
C LYS A 185 12.70 12.07 13.28
N LYS A 186 13.25 12.85 14.22
CA LYS A 186 12.59 13.10 15.50
C LYS A 186 11.23 13.78 15.32
N LYS A 187 11.11 14.79 14.45
CA LYS A 187 9.81 15.42 14.15
C LYS A 187 8.81 14.44 13.55
N ILE A 188 9.26 13.52 12.70
CA ILE A 188 8.40 12.48 12.12
C ILE A 188 7.94 11.49 13.19
N GLU A 189 8.84 11.09 14.09
CA GLU A 189 8.49 10.25 15.26
C GLU A 189 7.47 10.96 16.16
N ASP A 190 7.70 12.22 16.50
CA ASP A 190 6.77 13.03 17.30
C ASP A 190 5.38 13.16 16.61
N GLN A 191 5.35 13.29 15.27
CA GLN A 191 4.10 13.30 14.49
C GLN A 191 3.38 11.96 14.51
N LEU A 192 4.13 10.86 14.42
CA LEU A 192 3.58 9.50 14.48
C LEU A 192 2.99 9.22 15.86
N ASP A 193 3.68 9.60 16.93
CA ASP A 193 3.21 9.47 18.31
C ASP A 193 1.92 10.27 18.53
N LEU A 194 1.84 11.49 17.99
CA LEU A 194 0.62 12.29 18.02
C LEU A 194 -0.52 11.63 17.24
N MET A 195 -0.23 11.04 16.07
CA MET A 195 -1.23 10.33 15.27
C MET A 195 -1.77 9.11 16.02
N MET A 196 -0.88 8.32 16.65
CA MET A 196 -1.27 7.17 17.47
C MET A 196 -2.11 7.59 18.67
N GLU A 197 -1.76 8.70 19.34
CA GLU A 197 -2.56 9.22 20.47
C GLU A 197 -3.94 9.70 20.01
N VAL A 198 -4.04 10.36 18.86
CA VAL A 198 -5.33 10.74 18.27
C VAL A 198 -6.18 9.52 17.96
N GLU A 199 -5.60 8.45 17.41
CA GLU A 199 -6.32 7.20 17.18
C GLU A 199 -6.77 6.55 18.48
N ARG A 200 -5.90 6.49 19.49
CA ARG A 200 -6.23 6.00 20.83
C ARG A 200 -7.42 6.78 21.43
N LEU A 201 -7.38 8.11 21.37
CA LEU A 201 -8.46 8.97 21.87
C LEU A 201 -9.76 8.79 21.07
N LYS A 202 -9.70 8.54 19.76
CA LYS A 202 -10.89 8.23 18.95
C LYS A 202 -11.53 6.92 19.39
N VAL A 203 -10.74 5.88 19.65
CA VAL A 203 -11.25 4.59 20.13
C VAL A 203 -11.90 4.75 21.51
N ILE A 204 -11.27 5.47 22.43
CA ILE A 204 -11.86 5.76 23.75
C ILE A 204 -13.18 6.51 23.59
N LYS A 205 -13.21 7.59 22.80
CA LYS A 205 -14.46 8.34 22.53
C LYS A 205 -15.56 7.47 21.94
N TYR A 206 -15.23 6.57 21.01
CA TYR A 206 -16.21 5.65 20.44
C TYR A 206 -16.82 4.71 21.50
N HIS A 207 -15.99 4.19 22.41
CA HIS A 207 -16.47 3.38 23.53
C HIS A 207 -17.31 4.19 24.52
N ASP A 208 -16.88 5.40 24.87
CA ASP A 208 -17.62 6.31 25.75
C ASP A 208 -19.00 6.65 25.16
N GLU A 209 -19.07 7.00 23.87
CA GLU A 209 -20.32 7.29 23.17
C GLU A 209 -21.27 6.08 23.17
N ARG A 210 -20.73 4.87 23.01
CA ARG A 210 -21.51 3.63 23.07
C ARG A 210 -22.04 3.37 24.48
N GLU A 211 -21.22 3.59 25.51
CA GLU A 211 -21.68 3.50 26.89
C GLU A 211 -22.73 4.55 27.23
N HIS A 212 -22.57 5.77 26.74
CA HIS A 212 -23.57 6.83 26.91
C HIS A 212 -24.91 6.43 26.31
N LYS A 213 -24.94 5.92 25.07
CA LYS A 213 -26.16 5.38 24.46
C LYS A 213 -26.78 4.28 25.29
N TRP A 214 -25.99 3.32 25.78
CA TRP A 214 -26.49 2.26 26.66
C TRP A 214 -27.07 2.78 27.97
N LYS A 215 -26.47 3.81 28.57
CA LYS A 215 -26.99 4.48 29.76
C LYS A 215 -28.32 5.18 29.46
N GLU A 216 -28.42 5.87 28.32
CA GLU A 216 -29.65 6.53 27.86
C GLU A 216 -30.77 5.51 27.61
N ASP A 217 -30.49 4.43 26.86
CA ASP A 217 -31.44 3.34 26.60
C ASP A 217 -31.93 2.71 27.90
N ARG A 218 -31.03 2.49 28.86
CA ARG A 218 -31.38 1.98 30.20
C ARG A 218 -32.26 2.95 30.97
N LEU A 219 -32.00 4.25 30.86
CA LEU A 219 -32.80 5.29 31.52
C LEU A 219 -34.20 5.39 30.90
N GLN A 220 -34.28 5.32 29.56
CA GLN A 220 -35.54 5.28 28.82
C GLN A 220 -36.33 4.01 29.17
N GLY A 221 -35.70 2.84 29.16
CA GLY A 221 -36.31 1.58 29.58
C GLY A 221 -36.80 1.62 31.03
N ALA A 222 -36.03 2.21 31.94
CA ALA A 222 -36.45 2.42 33.33
C ALA A 222 -37.64 3.40 33.45
N SER A 223 -37.71 4.44 32.61
CA SER A 223 -38.85 5.36 32.57
C SER A 223 -40.12 4.64 32.11
N VAL A 224 -40.05 3.87 31.03
CA VAL A 224 -41.18 3.09 30.52
C VAL A 224 -41.69 2.11 31.57
N LEU A 225 -40.79 1.41 32.28
CA LEU A 225 -41.19 0.52 33.37
C LEU A 225 -41.85 1.25 34.54
N LYS A 226 -41.34 2.43 34.93
CA LYS A 226 -41.98 3.26 35.95
C LYS A 226 -43.38 3.67 35.53
N ASP A 227 -43.57 4.05 34.28
CA ASP A 227 -44.87 4.46 33.76
C ASP A 227 -45.84 3.27 33.67
N GLN A 228 -45.37 2.08 33.27
CA GLN A 228 -46.16 0.84 33.32
C GLN A 228 -46.56 0.45 34.75
N ILE A 229 -45.68 0.64 35.74
CA ILE A 229 -46.00 0.39 37.15
C ILE A 229 -47.09 1.34 37.62
N LYS A 230 -46.97 2.64 37.34
CA LYS A 230 -48.00 3.64 37.67
C LYS A 230 -49.33 3.31 37.00
N GLU A 231 -49.32 2.92 35.73
CA GLU A 231 -50.54 2.56 35.00
C GLU A 231 -51.23 1.34 35.63
N ARG A 232 -50.46 0.30 35.99
CA ARG A 232 -50.99 -0.87 36.72
C ARG A 232 -51.51 -0.52 38.11
N GLU A 233 -50.85 0.38 38.83
CA GLU A 233 -51.34 0.88 40.11
C GLU A 233 -52.66 1.63 39.96
N LEU A 234 -52.79 2.47 38.93
CA LEU A 234 -54.06 3.17 38.62
C LEU A 234 -55.18 2.19 38.25
N ILE A 235 -54.89 1.14 37.48
CA ILE A 235 -55.86 0.09 37.18
C ILE A 235 -56.31 -0.61 38.45
N ARG A 236 -55.36 -0.99 39.33
CA ARG A 236 -55.66 -1.63 40.62
C ARG A 236 -56.52 -0.71 41.51
N MET A 237 -56.23 0.58 41.56
CA MET A 237 -57.04 1.56 42.30
C MET A 237 -58.46 1.64 41.72
N LYS A 238 -58.61 1.68 40.39
CA LYS A 238 -59.93 1.69 39.73
C LYS A 238 -60.72 0.41 40.01
N GLU A 239 -60.09 -0.75 40.00
CA GLU A 239 -60.72 -2.03 40.35
C GLU A 239 -61.18 -2.03 41.80
N GLN A 240 -60.37 -1.50 42.73
CA GLN A 240 -60.77 -1.33 44.12
C GLN A 240 -61.97 -0.38 44.25
N GLU A 241 -61.98 0.76 43.53
CA GLU A 241 -63.12 1.67 43.52
C GLU A 241 -64.40 1.02 42.96
N ILE A 242 -64.29 0.16 41.93
CA ILE A 242 -65.43 -0.58 41.37
C ILE A 242 -65.95 -1.57 42.41
N LEU A 243 -65.06 -2.35 43.04
CA LEU A 243 -65.45 -3.32 44.07
C LEU A 243 -66.07 -2.63 45.29
N GLU A 244 -65.60 -1.44 45.68
CA GLU A 244 -66.22 -0.63 46.72
C GLU A 244 -67.62 -0.13 46.30
N LYS A 245 -67.80 0.31 45.05
CA LYS A 245 -69.12 0.69 44.53
C LYS A 245 -70.09 -0.48 44.49
N GLU A 246 -69.64 -1.66 44.04
CA GLU A 246 -70.43 -2.90 44.05
C GLU A 246 -70.78 -3.32 45.49
N ARG A 247 -69.84 -3.25 46.42
CA ARG A 247 -70.08 -3.50 47.84
C ARG A 247 -71.12 -2.54 48.41
N GLN A 248 -71.04 -1.25 48.09
CA GLN A 248 -72.03 -0.26 48.52
C GLN A 248 -73.41 -0.53 47.91
N GLN A 249 -73.49 -0.93 46.64
CA GLN A 249 -74.74 -1.31 45.99
C GLN A 249 -75.36 -2.55 46.64
N MET A 250 -74.55 -3.58 46.90
CA MET A 250 -74.98 -4.79 47.60
C MET A 250 -75.50 -4.46 49.00
N LEU A 251 -74.79 -3.61 49.77
CA LEU A 251 -75.25 -3.17 51.09
C LEU A 251 -76.59 -2.42 51.03
N LYS A 252 -76.78 -1.53 50.04
CA LYS A 252 -78.07 -0.86 49.82
C LYS A 252 -79.19 -1.85 49.48
N GLN A 253 -78.89 -2.86 48.66
CA GLN A 253 -79.87 -3.88 48.31
C GLN A 253 -80.25 -4.75 49.50
N ILE A 254 -79.28 -5.11 50.36
CA ILE A 254 -79.54 -5.82 51.62
C ILE A 254 -80.40 -4.96 52.55
N GLN A 255 -80.14 -3.67 52.66
CA GLN A 255 -80.96 -2.75 53.47
C GLN A 255 -82.40 -2.67 52.96
N LEU A 256 -82.61 -2.56 51.65
CA LEU A 256 -83.96 -2.56 51.06
C LEU A 256 -84.71 -3.87 51.32
N LEU A 257 -84.04 -5.02 51.15
CA LEU A 257 -84.64 -6.32 51.45
C LEU A 257 -84.98 -6.45 52.95
N GLN A 258 -84.10 -5.97 53.83
CA GLN A 258 -84.36 -5.97 55.27
C GLN A 258 -85.54 -5.06 55.65
N GLU A 259 -85.69 -3.90 55.00
CA GLU A 259 -86.86 -3.03 55.19
C GLU A 259 -88.15 -3.67 54.68
N GLU A 260 -88.11 -4.36 53.54
CA GLU A 260 -89.25 -5.13 53.01
C GLU A 260 -89.62 -6.31 53.93
N GLU A 261 -88.64 -7.04 54.45
CA GLU A 261 -88.85 -8.10 55.44
C GLU A 261 -89.50 -7.55 56.71
N MET A 262 -89.01 -6.41 57.22
CA MET A 262 -89.60 -5.75 58.39
C MET A 262 -91.03 -5.27 58.14
N ARG A 263 -91.36 -4.78 56.93
CA ARG A 263 -92.74 -4.43 56.55
C ARG A 263 -93.63 -5.68 56.49
N SER A 264 -93.17 -6.74 55.83
CA SER A 264 -93.90 -8.00 55.75
C SER A 264 -94.11 -8.65 57.13
N ALA A 265 -93.15 -8.50 58.04
CA ALA A 265 -93.25 -8.97 59.41
C ALA A 265 -94.30 -8.17 60.20
N LYS A 266 -94.31 -6.84 60.06
CA LYS A 266 -95.36 -5.98 60.63
C LYS A 266 -96.75 -6.33 60.10
N GLU A 267 -96.90 -6.50 58.79
CA GLU A 267 -98.17 -6.93 58.18
C GLU A 267 -98.62 -8.29 58.71
N LYS A 268 -97.70 -9.25 58.86
CA LYS A 268 -98.00 -10.56 59.46
C LYS A 268 -98.42 -10.44 60.93
N MET A 269 -97.75 -9.58 61.71
CA MET A 269 -98.15 -9.30 63.10
C MET A 269 -99.54 -8.68 63.18
N GLU A 270 -99.85 -7.69 62.34
CA GLU A 270 -101.18 -7.06 62.28
C GLU A 270 -102.27 -8.07 61.86
N MET A 271 -101.96 -8.97 60.90
CA MET A 271 -102.87 -10.04 60.51
C MET A 271 -103.06 -11.08 61.62
N GLN A 272 -102.00 -11.40 62.36
CA GLN A 272 -102.06 -12.29 63.51
C GLN A 272 -102.88 -11.67 64.65
N GLU A 273 -102.73 -10.37 64.91
CA GLU A 273 -103.51 -9.64 65.92
C GLU A 273 -105.00 -9.60 65.56
N LYS A 274 -105.35 -9.35 64.29
CA LYS A 274 -106.73 -9.44 63.80
C LYS A 274 -107.31 -10.85 63.97
N LEU A 275 -106.54 -11.88 63.62
CA LEU A 275 -106.97 -13.27 63.80
C LEU A 275 -107.16 -13.62 65.28
N MET A 276 -106.28 -13.15 66.17
CA MET A 276 -106.41 -13.35 67.61
C MET A 276 -107.64 -12.63 68.17
N ALA A 277 -107.94 -11.41 67.71
CA ALA A 277 -109.15 -10.70 68.08
C ALA A 277 -110.43 -11.43 67.62
N GLU A 278 -110.44 -12.00 66.41
CA GLU A 278 -111.55 -12.83 65.94
C GLU A 278 -111.72 -14.11 66.77
N VAL A 279 -110.62 -14.77 67.14
CA VAL A 279 -110.65 -15.95 68.03
C VAL A 279 -111.15 -15.58 69.42
N GLU A 280 -110.75 -14.44 69.97
CA GLU A 280 -111.27 -13.94 71.25
C GLU A 280 -112.77 -13.66 71.19
N GLU A 281 -113.27 -13.03 70.12
CA GLU A 281 -114.70 -12.80 69.90
C GLU A 281 -115.49 -14.12 69.81
N VAL A 282 -114.98 -15.11 69.08
CA VAL A 282 -115.59 -16.45 69.00
C VAL A 282 -115.56 -17.15 70.35
N ASN A 283 -114.48 -17.04 71.12
CA ASN A 283 -114.39 -17.61 72.47
C ASN A 283 -115.33 -16.92 73.46
N ARG A 284 -115.46 -15.59 73.42
CA ARG A 284 -116.45 -14.85 74.23
C ARG A 284 -117.87 -15.31 73.92
N ARG A 285 -118.22 -15.44 72.62
CA ARG A 285 -119.52 -15.97 72.19
C ARG A 285 -119.74 -17.40 72.67
N ALA A 286 -118.72 -18.25 72.60
CA ALA A 286 -118.79 -19.63 73.09
C ALA A 286 -118.99 -19.71 74.62
N ILE A 287 -118.37 -18.80 75.38
CA ILE A 287 -118.57 -18.70 76.84
C ILE A 287 -120.00 -18.27 77.16
N LEU A 288 -120.52 -17.24 76.49
CA LEU A 288 -121.91 -16.77 76.69
C LEU A 288 -122.93 -17.88 76.38
N ILE A 289 -122.75 -18.62 75.29
CA ILE A 289 -123.62 -19.77 74.96
C ILE A 289 -123.54 -20.86 76.04
N LYS A 290 -122.36 -21.10 76.63
CA LYS A 290 -122.22 -22.05 77.74
C LYS A 290 -122.88 -21.55 79.03
N GLU A 291 -122.84 -20.25 79.31
CA GLU A 291 -123.51 -19.65 80.47
C GLU A 291 -125.03 -19.68 80.33
N ASP A 292 -125.56 -19.39 79.14
CA ASP A 292 -127.00 -19.51 78.87
C ASP A 292 -127.48 -20.96 78.98
N LYS A 293 -126.70 -21.94 78.49
CA LYS A 293 -126.98 -23.38 78.71
C LYS A 293 -126.96 -23.74 80.19
N LYS A 294 -125.97 -23.26 80.96
CA LYS A 294 -125.92 -23.45 82.42
C LYS A 294 -127.07 -22.76 83.18
N ARG A 295 -127.66 -21.71 82.63
CA ARG A 295 -128.85 -21.06 83.21
C ARG A 295 -130.09 -21.91 82.93
N GLN A 296 -130.23 -22.44 81.72
CA GLN A 296 -131.30 -23.38 81.35
C GLN A 296 -131.21 -24.70 82.14
N GLU A 297 -130.01 -25.26 82.31
CA GLU A 297 -129.79 -26.45 83.15
C GLU A 297 -130.15 -26.18 84.62
N ARG A 298 -129.84 -25.00 85.17
CA ARG A 298 -130.26 -24.63 86.54
C ARG A 298 -131.77 -24.53 86.71
N GLU A 299 -132.47 -23.97 85.71
CA GLU A 299 -133.95 -23.87 85.71
C GLU A 299 -134.62 -25.25 85.53
N GLU A 300 -133.94 -26.20 84.88
CA GLU A 300 -134.37 -27.60 84.77
C GLU A 300 -134.03 -28.41 86.04
N ASP A 301 -132.88 -28.15 86.67
CA ASP A 301 -132.44 -28.76 87.92
C ASP A 301 -133.31 -28.33 89.12
N GLU A 302 -133.78 -27.08 89.18
CA GLU A 302 -134.74 -26.64 90.21
C GLU A 302 -136.11 -27.34 90.06
N LYS A 303 -136.50 -27.72 88.83
CA LYS A 303 -137.71 -28.54 88.58
C LYS A 303 -137.49 -30.01 88.92
N ILE A 304 -136.28 -30.54 88.71
CA ILE A 304 -135.89 -31.92 89.06
C ILE A 304 -135.69 -32.07 90.59
N MET A 305 -135.20 -31.06 91.29
CA MET A 305 -134.99 -31.06 92.75
C MET A 305 -136.31 -31.15 93.51
N ASN A 306 -137.35 -30.46 93.06
CA ASN A 306 -138.70 -30.55 93.65
C ASN A 306 -139.36 -31.93 93.42
N TYR A 307 -139.02 -32.62 92.33
CA TYR A 307 -139.49 -33.98 92.02
C TYR A 307 -138.68 -35.08 92.76
N ASN A 308 -137.38 -34.86 92.98
CA ASN A 308 -136.49 -35.82 93.65
C ASN A 308 -136.60 -35.80 95.18
N ILE A 309 -137.04 -34.71 95.81
CA ILE A 309 -137.33 -34.69 97.26
C ILE A 309 -138.51 -35.62 97.63
N GLU A 310 -139.48 -35.79 96.72
CA GLU A 310 -140.62 -36.71 96.89
C GLU A 310 -140.29 -38.18 96.56
N LYS A 311 -139.22 -38.42 95.78
CA LYS A 311 -138.77 -39.75 95.35
C LYS A 311 -137.65 -40.33 96.24
N ALA A 312 -136.75 -39.49 96.75
CA ALA A 312 -135.63 -39.91 97.62
C ALA A 312 -136.08 -40.50 98.98
N LYS A 313 -137.28 -40.17 99.48
CA LYS A 313 -137.87 -40.83 100.68
C LYS A 313 -138.31 -42.28 100.44
N ARG A 314 -138.39 -42.73 99.18
CA ARG A 314 -138.84 -44.07 98.78
C ARG A 314 -137.72 -44.98 98.28
N GLU A 315 -136.53 -44.45 97.99
CA GLU A 315 -135.42 -45.21 97.37
C GLU A 315 -134.23 -45.48 98.33
N GLN A 316 -134.24 -44.91 99.55
CA GLN A 316 -133.23 -45.21 100.59
C GLN A 316 -133.27 -46.67 101.08
N GLU A 317 -134.36 -47.41 100.84
CA GLU A 317 -134.51 -48.80 101.27
C GLU A 317 -134.01 -49.83 100.24
N VAL A 318 -133.67 -49.42 99.01
CA VAL A 318 -133.36 -50.36 97.89
C VAL A 318 -131.87 -50.35 97.50
N ILE A 319 -131.11 -49.32 97.89
CA ILE A 319 -129.73 -49.10 97.41
C ILE A 319 -128.68 -49.93 98.16
N GLU A 320 -128.98 -50.46 99.36
CA GLU A 320 -128.02 -51.28 100.12
C GLU A 320 -127.81 -52.70 99.55
N GLU A 321 -128.60 -53.16 98.57
CA GLU A 321 -128.53 -54.56 98.09
C GLU A 321 -127.72 -54.82 96.79
N GLN A 322 -127.40 -53.82 95.95
CA GLN A 322 -126.93 -54.11 94.57
C GLN A 322 -125.47 -53.74 94.23
N GLU A 323 -124.68 -53.28 95.20
CA GLU A 323 -123.25 -52.95 94.97
C GLU A 323 -122.31 -54.16 94.81
N ARG A 324 -122.81 -55.40 94.79
CA ARG A 324 -121.97 -56.61 94.59
C ARG A 324 -121.76 -57.08 93.14
N ILE A 325 -122.39 -56.46 92.13
CA ILE A 325 -122.38 -57.01 90.74
C ILE A 325 -121.47 -56.23 89.75
N ARG A 326 -120.87 -55.10 90.14
CA ARG A 326 -120.12 -54.22 89.20
C ARG A 326 -118.65 -54.59 88.94
N ALA A 327 -118.17 -55.76 89.36
CA ALA A 327 -116.74 -56.11 89.25
C ALA A 327 -116.34 -57.06 88.09
N GLU A 328 -117.22 -57.39 87.12
CA GLU A 328 -116.92 -58.47 86.16
C GLU A 328 -116.66 -58.08 84.68
N LYS A 329 -116.80 -56.84 84.20
CA LYS A 329 -116.73 -56.59 82.73
C LYS A 329 -115.94 -55.36 82.28
N GLU A 330 -114.67 -55.31 82.62
CA GLU A 330 -113.71 -54.34 82.09
C GLU A 330 -112.67 -55.02 81.16
N ARG A 331 -113.13 -55.59 80.04
CA ARG A 331 -112.23 -56.25 79.06
C ARG A 331 -112.58 -56.10 77.58
N GLU A 332 -113.34 -55.08 77.16
CA GLU A 332 -113.73 -54.99 75.74
C GLU A 332 -113.62 -53.61 75.08
N VAL A 333 -112.51 -52.90 75.25
CA VAL A 333 -112.21 -51.72 74.40
C VAL A 333 -110.75 -51.69 73.94
N GLN A 334 -110.34 -52.74 73.22
CA GLN A 334 -109.09 -52.79 72.43
C GLN A 334 -109.33 -53.06 70.94
N ARG A 335 -110.59 -53.06 70.48
CA ARG A 335 -111.00 -53.44 69.11
C ARG A 335 -111.21 -52.29 68.12
N LEU A 336 -110.79 -51.06 68.44
CA LEU A 336 -111.06 -49.86 67.64
C LEU A 336 -109.80 -49.05 67.26
N ARG A 337 -108.68 -49.74 66.96
CA ARG A 337 -107.47 -49.13 66.36
C ARG A 337 -106.98 -49.76 65.04
N GLU A 338 -107.47 -50.92 64.62
CA GLU A 338 -107.02 -51.59 63.38
C GLU A 338 -107.69 -51.09 62.09
N ARG A 339 -108.70 -50.20 62.17
CA ARG A 339 -109.47 -49.80 60.98
C ARG A 339 -108.87 -48.64 60.18
N GLN A 340 -107.84 -47.95 60.68
CA GLN A 340 -107.27 -46.75 60.03
C GLN A 340 -105.92 -46.96 59.33
N GLU A 341 -105.25 -48.11 59.49
CA GLU A 341 -103.91 -48.31 58.91
C GLU A 341 -103.93 -48.66 57.40
N ARG A 342 -105.03 -49.20 56.88
CA ARG A 342 -105.16 -49.64 55.48
C ARG A 342 -105.33 -48.54 54.43
N ALA A 343 -105.49 -47.28 54.82
CA ALA A 343 -105.68 -46.17 53.88
C ALA A 343 -104.35 -45.52 53.42
N LYS A 344 -103.23 -45.74 54.12
CA LYS A 344 -101.94 -45.11 53.80
C LYS A 344 -101.09 -45.87 52.77
N ASP A 345 -101.34 -47.16 52.55
CA ASP A 345 -100.47 -47.98 51.68
C ASP A 345 -100.77 -47.88 50.17
N ARG A 346 -101.94 -47.39 49.77
CA ARG A 346 -102.33 -47.32 48.33
C ARG A 346 -101.72 -46.14 47.57
N GLN A 347 -101.26 -45.08 48.26
CA GLN A 347 -100.55 -43.96 47.61
C GLN A 347 -99.06 -44.24 47.41
N SER A 348 -98.45 -45.06 48.29
CA SER A 348 -97.02 -45.41 48.25
C SER A 348 -96.64 -46.28 47.05
N GLU A 349 -97.57 -47.09 46.54
CA GLU A 349 -97.33 -47.96 45.37
C GLU A 349 -97.35 -47.20 44.03
N LEU A 350 -98.13 -46.11 43.92
CA LEU A 350 -98.21 -45.29 42.71
C LEU A 350 -96.98 -44.38 42.52
N ASP A 351 -96.39 -43.88 43.61
CA ASP A 351 -95.16 -43.09 43.57
C ASP A 351 -93.90 -43.94 43.29
N ALA A 352 -93.89 -45.20 43.73
CA ALA A 352 -92.79 -46.13 43.44
C ALA A 352 -92.64 -46.45 41.94
N LEU A 353 -93.75 -46.51 41.19
CA LEU A 353 -93.74 -46.75 39.74
C LEU A 353 -93.36 -45.49 38.92
N ARG A 354 -93.67 -44.29 39.43
CA ARG A 354 -93.29 -43.02 38.80
C ARG A 354 -91.80 -42.70 39.00
N ALA A 355 -91.24 -43.04 40.16
CA ALA A 355 -89.81 -42.89 40.46
C ALA A 355 -88.92 -43.81 39.59
N LYS A 356 -89.32 -45.06 39.34
CA LYS A 356 -88.54 -46.00 38.51
C LYS A 356 -88.44 -45.58 37.04
N ARG A 357 -89.50 -45.02 36.46
CA ARG A 357 -89.45 -44.49 35.07
C ARG A 357 -88.63 -43.21 34.95
N ALA A 358 -88.65 -42.35 35.97
CA ALA A 358 -87.83 -41.13 36.00
C ALA A 358 -86.33 -41.47 36.11
N GLN A 359 -85.98 -42.46 36.93
CA GLN A 359 -84.60 -42.94 37.07
C GLN A 359 -84.08 -43.58 35.77
N GLU A 360 -84.87 -44.43 35.10
CA GLU A 360 -84.44 -45.06 33.85
C GLU A 360 -84.31 -44.04 32.68
N ALA A 361 -85.14 -43.00 32.65
CA ALA A 361 -85.03 -41.91 31.68
C ALA A 361 -83.80 -41.02 31.94
N GLN A 362 -83.49 -40.71 33.20
CA GLN A 362 -82.28 -39.99 33.56
C GLN A 362 -81.01 -40.80 33.24
N GLU A 363 -81.01 -42.10 33.50
CA GLU A 363 -79.86 -42.97 33.23
C GLU A 363 -79.56 -43.08 31.72
N ARG A 364 -80.60 -43.08 30.86
CA ARG A 364 -80.40 -43.04 29.40
C ARG A 364 -79.80 -41.70 28.94
N VAL A 365 -80.28 -40.58 29.49
CA VAL A 365 -79.76 -39.24 29.17
C VAL A 365 -78.33 -39.08 29.67
N GLU A 366 -77.98 -39.62 30.83
CA GLU A 366 -76.62 -39.60 31.38
C GLU A 366 -75.66 -40.45 30.53
N ARG A 367 -76.05 -41.67 30.14
CA ARG A 367 -75.24 -42.51 29.23
C ARG A 367 -75.04 -41.87 27.85
N GLU A 368 -76.02 -41.13 27.33
CA GLU A 368 -75.86 -40.38 26.09
C GLU A 368 -74.96 -39.14 26.24
N LYS A 369 -75.01 -38.46 27.38
CA LYS A 369 -74.13 -37.33 27.69
C LYS A 369 -72.67 -37.80 27.84
N GLU A 370 -72.43 -38.87 28.59
CA GLU A 370 -71.09 -39.46 28.76
C GLU A 370 -70.49 -39.89 27.42
N LYS A 371 -71.28 -40.52 26.54
CA LYS A 371 -70.82 -40.87 25.18
C LYS A 371 -70.46 -39.65 24.35
N LYS A 372 -71.29 -38.60 24.38
CA LYS A 372 -71.03 -37.35 23.64
C LYS A 372 -69.81 -36.60 24.19
N GLU A 373 -69.59 -36.63 25.51
CA GLU A 373 -68.40 -36.04 26.14
C GLU A 373 -67.13 -36.83 25.81
N ALA A 374 -67.18 -38.17 25.87
CA ALA A 374 -66.08 -39.03 25.44
C ALA A 374 -65.73 -38.84 23.96
N GLU A 375 -66.73 -38.71 23.08
CA GLU A 375 -66.50 -38.42 21.66
C GLU A 375 -65.89 -37.04 21.42
N LYS A 376 -66.30 -36.01 22.18
CA LYS A 376 -65.70 -34.67 22.11
C LYS A 376 -64.23 -34.70 22.57
N ILE A 377 -63.94 -35.37 23.68
CA ILE A 377 -62.57 -35.52 24.19
C ILE A 377 -61.72 -36.29 23.17
N ALA A 378 -62.25 -37.35 22.57
CA ALA A 378 -61.55 -38.11 21.53
C ALA A 378 -61.26 -37.27 20.28
N LYS A 379 -62.20 -36.40 19.85
CA LYS A 379 -61.97 -35.47 18.73
C LYS A 379 -60.90 -34.43 19.06
N ILE A 380 -60.97 -33.80 20.24
CA ILE A 380 -59.99 -32.83 20.69
C ILE A 380 -58.59 -33.47 20.77
N ASN A 381 -58.48 -34.69 21.30
CA ASN A 381 -57.20 -35.39 21.37
C ASN A 381 -56.63 -35.70 19.98
N LYS A 382 -57.47 -36.10 19.01
CA LYS A 382 -57.03 -36.31 17.62
C LYS A 382 -56.56 -35.02 16.95
N GLU A 383 -57.30 -33.93 17.11
CA GLU A 383 -56.90 -32.61 16.60
C GLU A 383 -55.57 -32.15 17.23
N LEU A 384 -55.37 -32.42 18.51
CA LEU A 384 -54.16 -32.07 19.24
C LEU A 384 -52.96 -32.94 18.80
N GLU A 385 -53.18 -34.23 18.51
CA GLU A 385 -52.16 -35.11 17.90
C GLU A 385 -51.81 -34.67 16.48
N GLU A 386 -52.78 -34.30 15.65
CA GLU A 386 -52.55 -33.77 14.30
C GLU A 386 -51.76 -32.46 14.34
N ALA A 387 -52.11 -31.53 15.24
CA ALA A 387 -51.38 -30.29 15.44
C ALA A 387 -49.94 -30.54 15.93
N ARG A 388 -49.73 -31.49 16.85
CA ARG A 388 -48.38 -31.90 17.30
C ARG A 388 -47.56 -32.49 16.15
N ASN A 389 -48.18 -33.32 15.32
CA ASN A 389 -47.52 -33.93 14.15
C ASN A 389 -47.18 -32.88 13.08
N GLN A 390 -48.06 -31.90 12.84
CA GLN A 390 -47.76 -30.77 11.95
C GLN A 390 -46.60 -29.93 12.49
N GLN A 391 -46.62 -29.59 13.79
CA GLN A 391 -45.54 -28.85 14.41
C GLN A 391 -44.20 -29.61 14.38
N ALA A 392 -44.23 -30.93 14.55
CA ALA A 392 -43.04 -31.78 14.42
C ALA A 392 -42.47 -31.74 13.00
N ARG A 393 -43.33 -31.88 11.97
CA ARG A 393 -42.92 -31.80 10.56
C ARG A 393 -42.38 -30.43 10.18
N GLU A 394 -42.99 -29.35 10.64
CA GLU A 394 -42.48 -27.99 10.40
C GLU A 394 -41.10 -27.77 11.04
N LYS A 395 -40.89 -28.28 12.26
CA LYS A 395 -39.58 -28.27 12.91
C LYS A 395 -38.55 -29.08 12.12
N GLU A 396 -38.93 -30.25 11.64
CA GLU A 396 -38.05 -31.11 10.84
C GLU A 396 -37.67 -30.43 9.52
N ILE A 397 -38.63 -29.85 8.79
CA ILE A 397 -38.38 -29.09 7.55
C ILE A 397 -37.46 -27.90 7.83
N ARG A 398 -37.69 -27.15 8.91
CA ARG A 398 -36.83 -26.03 9.28
C ARG A 398 -35.39 -26.48 9.56
N LEU A 399 -35.23 -27.59 10.27
CA LEU A 399 -33.91 -28.16 10.55
C LEU A 399 -33.21 -28.62 9.27
N ILE A 400 -33.93 -29.23 8.32
CA ILE A 400 -33.39 -29.62 7.01
C ILE A 400 -32.96 -28.38 6.20
N ILE A 401 -33.77 -27.33 6.20
CA ILE A 401 -33.43 -26.07 5.50
C ILE A 401 -32.18 -25.45 6.12
N GLN A 402 -32.09 -25.40 7.45
CA GLN A 402 -30.92 -24.87 8.14
C GLN A 402 -29.67 -25.70 7.84
N ALA A 403 -29.75 -27.04 7.92
CA ALA A 403 -28.63 -27.91 7.59
C ALA A 403 -28.18 -27.76 6.13
N LYS A 404 -29.11 -27.54 5.21
CA LYS A 404 -28.78 -27.24 3.81
C LYS A 404 -28.09 -25.90 3.66
N GLN A 405 -28.58 -24.85 4.33
CA GLN A 405 -27.94 -23.52 4.34
C GLN A 405 -26.52 -23.59 4.90
N GLU A 406 -26.32 -24.26 6.04
CA GLU A 406 -25.00 -24.47 6.66
C GLU A 406 -24.06 -25.23 5.73
N ARG A 407 -24.56 -26.25 5.03
CA ARG A 407 -23.78 -26.99 4.02
C ARG A 407 -23.42 -26.11 2.82
N ASP A 408 -24.37 -25.35 2.27
CA ASP A 408 -24.14 -24.49 1.11
C ASP A 408 -23.18 -23.32 1.46
N GLU A 409 -23.20 -22.84 2.70
CA GLU A 409 -22.23 -21.87 3.23
C GLU A 409 -20.86 -22.51 3.42
N PHE A 410 -20.79 -23.70 4.00
CA PHE A 410 -19.54 -24.44 4.16
C PHE A 410 -18.88 -24.78 2.80
N GLU A 411 -19.66 -25.22 1.82
CA GLU A 411 -19.18 -25.48 0.46
C GLU A 411 -18.67 -24.18 -0.20
N ARG A 412 -19.36 -23.04 -0.03
CA ARG A 412 -18.87 -21.74 -0.50
C ARG A 412 -17.55 -21.32 0.16
N ILE A 413 -17.42 -21.53 1.47
CA ILE A 413 -16.18 -21.23 2.20
C ILE A 413 -15.03 -22.11 1.69
N ILE A 414 -15.27 -23.41 1.46
CA ILE A 414 -14.26 -24.31 0.89
C ILE A 414 -13.85 -23.87 -0.52
N MET A 415 -14.80 -23.49 -1.38
CA MET A 415 -14.48 -23.00 -2.71
C MET A 415 -13.63 -21.72 -2.66
N ALA A 416 -14.00 -20.75 -1.83
CA ALA A 416 -13.22 -19.53 -1.63
C ALA A 416 -11.81 -19.83 -1.10
N GLN A 417 -11.67 -20.77 -0.16
CA GLN A 417 -10.36 -21.21 0.35
C GLN A 417 -9.52 -21.90 -0.73
N LYS A 418 -10.13 -22.75 -1.57
CA LYS A 418 -9.44 -23.38 -2.71
C LYS A 418 -8.98 -22.35 -3.74
N GLU A 419 -9.84 -21.39 -4.09
CA GLU A 419 -9.49 -20.31 -5.02
C GLU A 419 -8.36 -19.42 -4.45
N ALA A 420 -8.41 -19.09 -3.17
CA ALA A 420 -7.35 -18.35 -2.49
C ALA A 420 -6.02 -19.12 -2.50
N ALA A 421 -6.05 -20.42 -2.20
CA ALA A 421 -4.87 -21.28 -2.22
C ALA A 421 -4.29 -21.43 -3.64
N GLU A 422 -5.13 -21.57 -4.68
CA GLU A 422 -4.67 -21.59 -6.07
C GLU A 422 -4.09 -20.25 -6.50
N ALA A 423 -4.69 -19.13 -6.09
CA ALA A 423 -4.18 -17.79 -6.38
C ALA A 423 -2.81 -17.56 -5.72
N GLU A 424 -2.64 -17.97 -4.47
CA GLU A 424 -1.35 -17.92 -3.76
C GLU A 424 -0.31 -18.79 -4.46
N ARG A 425 -0.67 -20.02 -4.85
CA ARG A 425 0.23 -20.92 -5.59
C ARG A 425 0.68 -20.31 -6.92
N LYS A 426 -0.24 -19.72 -7.69
CA LYS A 426 0.09 -19.01 -8.94
C LYS A 426 1.01 -17.81 -8.72
N GLN A 427 0.80 -17.04 -7.64
CA GLN A 427 1.69 -15.93 -7.30
C GLN A 427 3.09 -16.43 -6.90
N GLU A 428 3.17 -17.54 -6.16
CA GLU A 428 4.44 -18.14 -5.77
C GLU A 428 5.20 -18.74 -6.96
N GLU A 429 4.51 -19.42 -7.87
CA GLU A 429 5.05 -19.89 -9.15
C GLU A 429 5.59 -18.72 -9.98
N ALA A 430 4.83 -17.63 -10.14
CA ALA A 430 5.28 -16.42 -10.85
C ALA A 430 6.52 -15.78 -10.20
N LYS A 431 6.55 -15.67 -8.85
CA LYS A 431 7.73 -15.18 -8.12
C LYS A 431 8.92 -16.12 -8.31
N ALA A 432 8.71 -17.44 -8.33
CA ALA A 432 9.75 -18.42 -8.57
C ALA A 432 10.32 -18.32 -9.99
N GLU A 433 9.47 -18.10 -10.99
CA GLU A 433 9.90 -17.85 -12.38
C GLU A 433 10.73 -16.58 -12.49
N ILE A 434 10.32 -15.47 -11.86
CA ILE A 434 11.10 -14.23 -11.83
C ILE A 434 12.46 -14.47 -11.19
N ARG A 435 12.52 -15.19 -10.05
CA ARG A 435 13.80 -15.56 -9.42
C ARG A 435 14.67 -16.41 -10.33
N LYS A 436 14.08 -17.35 -11.08
CA LYS A 436 14.81 -18.20 -12.03
C LYS A 436 15.33 -17.39 -13.22
N GLN A 437 14.54 -16.46 -13.76
CA GLN A 437 14.94 -15.55 -14.82
C GLN A 437 16.09 -14.64 -14.35
N HIS A 438 15.98 -14.06 -13.17
CA HIS A 438 17.03 -13.25 -12.56
C HIS A 438 18.32 -14.06 -12.34
N ALA A 439 18.22 -15.29 -11.83
CA ALA A 439 19.37 -16.18 -11.67
C ALA A 439 20.04 -16.53 -13.02
N ASN A 440 19.24 -16.75 -14.06
CA ASN A 440 19.77 -16.98 -15.41
C ASN A 440 20.45 -15.74 -15.98
N GLN A 441 19.89 -14.54 -15.79
CA GLN A 441 20.52 -13.28 -16.18
C GLN A 441 21.85 -13.05 -15.45
N LEU A 442 21.92 -13.39 -14.16
CA LEU A 442 23.17 -13.31 -13.41
C LEU A 442 24.21 -14.29 -13.95
N LYS A 443 23.81 -15.53 -14.25
CA LYS A 443 24.69 -16.53 -14.86
C LYS A 443 25.21 -16.08 -16.22
N THR A 444 24.37 -15.52 -17.09
CA THR A 444 24.82 -14.99 -18.39
C THR A 444 25.74 -13.79 -18.21
N GLN A 445 25.47 -12.90 -17.24
CA GLN A 445 26.36 -11.78 -16.92
C GLN A 445 27.73 -12.25 -16.42
N ILE A 446 27.78 -13.26 -15.55
CA ILE A 446 29.03 -13.88 -15.08
C ILE A 446 29.79 -14.48 -16.27
N LEU A 447 29.10 -15.20 -17.15
CA LEU A 447 29.69 -15.81 -18.34
C LEU A 447 30.28 -14.75 -19.27
N MET A 448 29.52 -13.70 -19.60
CA MET A 448 29.99 -12.56 -20.40
C MET A 448 31.19 -11.85 -19.79
N ASN A 449 31.20 -11.65 -18.47
CA ASN A 449 32.35 -11.04 -17.78
C ASN A 449 33.57 -11.97 -17.79
N SER A 450 33.37 -13.28 -17.65
CA SER A 450 34.46 -14.26 -17.73
C SER A 450 35.06 -14.31 -19.14
N GLU A 451 34.23 -14.26 -20.18
CA GLU A 451 34.69 -14.20 -21.57
C GLU A 451 35.44 -12.89 -21.86
N LYS A 452 34.92 -11.75 -21.39
CA LYS A 452 35.65 -10.46 -21.49
C LYS A 452 37.01 -10.51 -20.82
N LYS A 453 37.10 -11.09 -19.61
CA LYS A 453 38.41 -11.26 -18.94
C LYS A 453 39.34 -12.14 -19.76
N SER A 454 38.85 -13.28 -20.25
CA SER A 454 39.65 -14.18 -21.08
C SER A 454 40.11 -13.54 -22.38
N LEU A 455 39.26 -12.71 -23.02
CA LEU A 455 39.62 -11.93 -24.20
C LEU A 455 40.71 -10.91 -23.89
N VAL A 456 40.58 -10.15 -22.80
CA VAL A 456 41.61 -9.18 -22.37
C VAL A 456 42.92 -9.88 -22.05
N GLU A 457 42.90 -11.02 -21.36
CA GLU A 457 44.10 -11.82 -21.11
C GLU A 457 44.74 -12.31 -22.40
N ARG A 458 43.93 -12.74 -23.37
CA ARG A 458 44.41 -13.16 -24.69
C ARG A 458 44.99 -12.00 -25.49
N GLU A 459 44.33 -10.83 -25.49
CA GLU A 459 44.84 -9.60 -26.11
C GLU A 459 46.17 -9.18 -25.50
N ASN A 460 46.29 -9.19 -24.17
CA ASN A 460 47.55 -8.92 -23.47
C ASN A 460 48.66 -9.92 -23.82
N LEU A 461 48.33 -11.21 -23.97
CA LEU A 461 49.27 -12.24 -24.41
C LEU A 461 49.68 -12.05 -25.88
N GLU A 462 48.75 -11.67 -26.75
CA GLU A 462 49.01 -11.36 -28.15
C GLU A 462 49.85 -10.08 -28.29
N GLU A 463 49.60 -9.04 -27.50
CA GLU A 463 50.44 -7.83 -27.40
C GLU A 463 51.83 -8.18 -26.88
N GLY A 464 51.94 -9.01 -25.84
CA GLY A 464 53.23 -9.51 -25.36
C GLY A 464 54.00 -10.33 -26.41
N ARG A 465 53.31 -11.12 -27.24
CA ARG A 465 53.92 -11.82 -28.37
C ARG A 465 54.36 -10.86 -29.48
N LYS A 466 53.54 -9.86 -29.83
CA LYS A 466 53.89 -8.83 -30.81
C LYS A 466 55.14 -8.06 -30.38
N LEU A 467 55.19 -7.64 -29.12
CA LEU A 467 56.34 -6.91 -28.57
C LEU A 467 57.62 -7.75 -28.58
N ARG A 468 57.54 -9.05 -28.24
CA ARG A 468 58.67 -9.99 -28.38
C ARG A 468 59.10 -10.17 -29.84
N ASN A 469 58.14 -10.32 -30.76
CA ASN A 469 58.44 -10.45 -32.19
C ASN A 469 59.08 -9.19 -32.75
N GLU A 470 58.65 -8.01 -32.30
CA GLU A 470 59.21 -6.71 -32.71
C GLU A 470 60.66 -6.58 -32.22
N ILE A 471 60.92 -6.85 -30.93
CA ILE A 471 62.28 -6.91 -30.35
C ILE A 471 63.16 -7.94 -31.09
N GLU A 472 62.62 -9.12 -31.41
CA GLU A 472 63.37 -10.14 -32.15
C GLU A 472 63.66 -9.70 -33.60
N SER A 473 62.72 -9.01 -34.24
CA SER A 473 62.91 -8.46 -35.58
C SER A 473 63.94 -7.34 -35.61
N GLU A 474 63.95 -6.46 -34.60
CA GLU A 474 64.95 -5.40 -34.43
C GLU A 474 66.33 -5.99 -34.16
N ARG A 475 66.40 -7.02 -33.30
CA ARG A 475 67.63 -7.75 -33.05
C ARG A 475 68.18 -8.39 -34.33
N LYS A 476 67.33 -9.05 -35.13
CA LYS A 476 67.71 -9.63 -36.43
C LYS A 476 68.21 -8.57 -37.41
N LYS A 477 67.51 -7.41 -37.51
CA LYS A 477 67.94 -6.28 -38.35
C LYS A 477 69.32 -5.76 -37.94
N LEU A 478 69.55 -5.57 -36.64
CA LEU A 478 70.84 -5.11 -36.11
C LEU A 478 71.95 -6.14 -36.35
N GLU A 479 71.63 -7.44 -36.30
CA GLU A 479 72.58 -8.51 -36.59
C GLU A 479 72.91 -8.60 -38.09
N THR A 480 71.93 -8.42 -38.99
CA THR A 480 72.19 -8.28 -40.44
C THR A 480 73.04 -7.06 -40.76
N ILE A 481 72.76 -5.90 -40.16
CA ILE A 481 73.58 -4.69 -40.34
C ILE A 481 75.00 -4.93 -39.81
N ARG A 482 75.16 -5.66 -38.69
CA ARG A 482 76.48 -6.02 -38.17
C ARG A 482 77.26 -6.89 -39.15
N ILE A 483 76.60 -7.87 -39.78
CA ILE A 483 77.21 -8.74 -40.80
C ILE A 483 77.58 -7.93 -42.04
N GLU A 484 76.68 -7.09 -42.56
CA GLU A 484 76.97 -6.22 -43.71
C GLU A 484 78.14 -5.27 -43.45
N LYS A 485 78.25 -4.71 -42.23
CA LYS A 485 79.38 -3.88 -41.83
C LYS A 485 80.67 -4.67 -41.71
N LEU A 486 80.63 -5.90 -41.19
CA LEU A 486 81.80 -6.78 -41.15
C LEU A 486 82.26 -7.19 -42.56
N ASP A 487 81.32 -7.48 -43.45
CA ASP A 487 81.64 -7.83 -44.84
C ASP A 487 82.15 -6.62 -45.63
N GLY A 488 81.63 -5.42 -45.38
CA GLY A 488 82.21 -4.17 -45.90
C GLY A 488 83.67 -3.96 -45.46
N LEU A 489 83.99 -4.22 -44.18
CA LEU A 489 85.37 -4.12 -43.67
C LEU A 489 86.31 -5.17 -44.28
N LYS A 490 85.79 -6.33 -44.68
CA LYS A 490 86.56 -7.34 -45.43
C LYS A 490 86.84 -6.90 -46.87
N VAL A 491 85.85 -6.30 -47.54
CA VAL A 491 86.00 -5.75 -48.89
C VAL A 491 87.02 -4.61 -48.91
N ASP A 492 87.04 -3.78 -47.85
CA ASP A 492 88.02 -2.70 -47.67
C ASP A 492 89.44 -3.20 -47.29
N GLY A 493 89.63 -4.52 -47.15
CA GLY A 493 90.94 -5.14 -46.93
C GLY A 493 91.52 -4.96 -45.52
N ILE A 494 90.67 -4.69 -44.52
CA ILE A 494 91.11 -4.44 -43.14
C ILE A 494 91.45 -5.77 -42.44
N PRO A 495 92.63 -5.93 -41.80
CA PRO A 495 93.00 -7.17 -41.12
C PRO A 495 92.06 -7.60 -39.98
N ASP A 496 91.81 -8.91 -39.86
CA ASP A 496 90.87 -9.54 -38.92
C ASP A 496 91.06 -9.13 -37.44
N LYS A 497 92.28 -8.77 -37.05
CA LYS A 497 92.61 -8.29 -35.70
C LYS A 497 91.76 -7.07 -35.28
N TYR A 498 91.42 -6.20 -36.22
CA TYR A 498 90.63 -4.98 -35.98
C TYR A 498 89.12 -5.18 -36.19
N GLN A 499 88.70 -6.32 -36.73
CA GLN A 499 87.29 -6.68 -36.92
C GLN A 499 86.70 -7.43 -35.71
N ALA A 500 87.58 -7.99 -34.86
CA ALA A 500 87.22 -8.91 -33.79
C ALA A 500 86.31 -8.30 -32.70
N ASP A 501 86.39 -6.99 -32.46
CA ASP A 501 85.56 -6.30 -31.47
C ASP A 501 84.14 -6.05 -32.00
N LEU A 502 84.00 -5.70 -33.27
CA LEU A 502 82.69 -5.58 -33.92
C LEU A 502 81.99 -6.94 -34.05
N ALA A 503 82.75 -8.00 -34.35
CA ALA A 503 82.25 -9.37 -34.39
C ALA A 503 81.78 -9.89 -33.02
N ARG A 504 82.44 -9.48 -31.94
CA ARG A 504 82.08 -9.86 -30.56
C ARG A 504 81.04 -8.97 -29.89
N LYS A 505 80.69 -7.82 -30.49
CA LYS A 505 79.69 -6.91 -29.93
C LYS A 505 78.32 -7.58 -29.88
N LYS A 506 77.82 -7.82 -28.67
CA LYS A 506 76.47 -8.34 -28.42
C LYS A 506 75.46 -7.23 -28.68
N VAL A 507 74.45 -7.54 -29.49
CA VAL A 507 73.31 -6.66 -29.75
C VAL A 507 72.37 -6.76 -28.54
N SER A 508 72.17 -5.64 -27.85
CA SER A 508 71.17 -5.48 -26.79
C SER A 508 70.04 -4.64 -27.34
N VAL A 509 68.81 -5.14 -27.25
CA VAL A 509 67.56 -4.43 -27.58
C VAL A 509 66.72 -4.38 -26.33
#